data_AF-A0A535Z3Q3-F1
#
_entry.id   AF-A0A535Z3Q3-F1
#
_cell.length_a   1.000
_cell.length_b   1.000
_cell.length_c   1.000
_cell.angle_alpha   90.00
_cell.angle_beta   90.00
_cell.angle_gamma   90.00
#
_symmetry.space_group_name_H-M   'P 1'
#
loop_
_entity.id
_entity.type
_entity.pdbx_description
1 polymer ?
#
loop_
_entity_poly.entity_id
_entity_poly.type
_entity_poly.pdbx_seq_one_letter_code
_entity_poly.pdbx_strand_id
1 'polypeptide(L)'
;MSQGFVVWLTGLSGAGKSTLAQRLRQELLAAGRNVEILDGDEVRKNLSAGLGFSKEDRDTNVRRLGYVAGLIARSGGVAIVAAISPYRAVRDEVRGSIPRFVEVYVRCSVDELSRRDVKGLYAKALAGEIPQFTGVSDPYEEPLHPHVTVDSERQTVEQSLASVLHALERLGLVSLGVRERLPRGDELEALRAEAAHLPQLEVAAGAWADAYMLGAGALSPLNGFMDARDYAAVLDSGRLPGGHAFTIPVVLRVDEAEARRVRSAINGTTRIALRHQGEPVAVVDVAEFFETDPPREARGVYGTDDPAHPGVRRLHGEGRHAIAGSVIALAQPSSGFPEHDLTPLEVRARMADLGWRTMVGFQTRNPVHRAHEYLQKVALEVVDGLLLHPLVGETKSDDIPADVRMACYREMLEQYFPEERTLLATNPAWMRYAGPKEAVFHAIVRRNYGCTHFIVGRDHAGVGTYYDTYAAHRIFDEYSVSELGIEILRMEHAFYCRECDGMASTRTCPHPADSRANLSGTRVRELLAEGKPLPPEFSRPEVARLLASANGAHVR
;
A
#
# COMPACT_ATOMS: atom_id res chain seq x y z
N MET A 1 -9.59 4.92 21.66
CA MET A 1 -10.91 5.12 21.01
C MET A 1 -10.69 5.69 19.62
N SER A 2 -11.33 5.14 18.60
CA SER A 2 -11.20 5.62 17.23
C SER A 2 -11.82 7.02 17.07
N GLN A 3 -11.06 7.98 16.55
CA GLN A 3 -11.52 9.36 16.37
C GLN A 3 -12.61 9.46 15.28
N GLY A 4 -13.75 10.09 15.56
CA GLY A 4 -14.84 10.27 14.60
C GLY A 4 -14.62 11.43 13.61
N PHE A 5 -15.24 11.35 12.43
CA PHE A 5 -15.09 12.32 11.33
C PHE A 5 -16.35 12.37 10.45
N VAL A 6 -16.43 13.36 9.56
CA VAL A 6 -17.56 13.54 8.63
C VAL A 6 -17.08 13.46 7.19
N VAL A 7 -17.77 12.67 6.37
CA VAL A 7 -17.63 12.67 4.91
C VAL A 7 -18.87 13.34 4.32
N TRP A 8 -18.68 14.47 3.66
CA TRP A 8 -19.76 15.27 3.10
C TRP A 8 -19.79 15.16 1.58
N LEU A 9 -20.68 14.32 1.07
CA LEU A 9 -20.92 14.15 -0.36
C LEU A 9 -21.88 15.26 -0.84
N THR A 10 -21.39 16.15 -1.69
CA THR A 10 -22.16 17.22 -2.34
C THR A 10 -22.18 17.05 -3.85
N GLY A 11 -23.27 17.47 -4.51
CA GLY A 11 -23.44 17.32 -5.95
C GLY A 11 -24.91 17.40 -6.37
N LEU A 12 -25.16 17.56 -7.66
CA LEU A 12 -26.51 17.64 -8.23
C LEU A 12 -27.36 16.39 -7.99
N SER A 13 -28.68 16.51 -8.10
CA SER A 13 -29.60 15.36 -7.99
C SER A 13 -29.23 14.28 -9.00
N GLY A 14 -29.22 13.01 -8.60
CA GLY A 14 -28.83 11.91 -9.50
C GLY A 14 -27.32 11.75 -9.77
N ALA A 15 -26.45 12.63 -9.27
CA ALA A 15 -24.99 12.54 -9.49
C ALA A 15 -24.30 11.30 -8.89
N GLY A 16 -25.01 10.46 -8.11
CA GLY A 16 -24.46 9.21 -7.56
C GLY A 16 -24.06 9.27 -6.08
N LYS A 17 -24.38 10.36 -5.36
CA LYS A 17 -24.07 10.53 -3.92
C LYS A 17 -24.55 9.35 -3.06
N SER A 18 -25.82 8.97 -3.15
CA SER A 18 -26.37 7.89 -2.32
C SER A 18 -25.73 6.54 -2.65
N THR A 19 -25.44 6.26 -3.93
CA THR A 19 -24.71 5.05 -4.35
C THR A 19 -23.31 5.01 -3.74
N LEU A 20 -22.57 6.11 -3.85
CA LEU A 20 -21.22 6.22 -3.28
C LEU A 20 -21.24 6.13 -1.74
N ALA A 21 -22.22 6.75 -1.08
CA ALA A 21 -22.39 6.69 0.37
C ALA A 21 -22.57 5.25 0.88
N GLN A 22 -23.40 4.45 0.21
CA GLN A 22 -23.64 3.06 0.62
C GLN A 22 -22.38 2.20 0.46
N ARG A 23 -21.65 2.36 -0.63
CA ARG A 23 -20.38 1.65 -0.85
C ARG A 23 -19.31 2.07 0.17
N LEU A 24 -19.19 3.37 0.42
CA LEU A 24 -18.28 3.89 1.43
C LEU A 24 -18.61 3.36 2.84
N ARG A 25 -19.90 3.27 3.19
CA ARG A 25 -20.34 2.67 4.45
C ARG A 25 -19.88 1.22 4.58
N GLN A 26 -20.02 0.41 3.54
CA GLN A 26 -19.58 -0.99 3.56
C GLN A 26 -18.08 -1.11 3.89
N GLU A 27 -17.24 -0.32 3.22
CA GLU A 27 -15.79 -0.33 3.42
C GLU A 27 -15.39 0.13 4.83
N LEU A 28 -16.03 1.20 5.32
CA LEU A 28 -15.74 1.72 6.65
C LEU A 28 -16.24 0.78 7.76
N LEU A 29 -17.40 0.14 7.60
CA LEU A 29 -17.87 -0.92 8.50
C LEU A 29 -16.90 -2.11 8.50
N ALA A 30 -16.44 -2.53 7.32
CA ALA A 30 -15.45 -3.60 7.18
C ALA A 30 -14.10 -3.22 7.81
N ALA A 31 -13.79 -1.93 7.90
CA ALA A 31 -12.65 -1.37 8.63
C ALA A 31 -12.92 -1.17 10.14
N GLY A 32 -14.00 -1.75 10.68
CA GLY A 32 -14.34 -1.70 12.11
C GLY A 32 -14.85 -0.35 12.59
N ARG A 33 -15.30 0.53 11.68
CA ARG A 33 -15.82 1.86 12.03
C ARG A 33 -17.33 1.81 12.25
N ASN A 34 -17.82 2.50 13.29
CA ASN A 34 -19.25 2.77 13.45
C ASN A 34 -19.67 3.89 12.49
N VAL A 35 -20.53 3.58 11.52
CA VAL A 35 -20.85 4.49 10.41
C VAL A 35 -22.36 4.66 10.26
N GLU A 36 -22.80 5.92 10.16
CA GLU A 36 -24.18 6.30 9.90
C GLU A 36 -24.29 7.14 8.62
N ILE A 37 -25.31 6.91 7.80
CA ILE A 37 -25.58 7.71 6.61
C ILE A 37 -26.69 8.70 6.92
N LEU A 38 -26.42 9.98 6.70
CA LEU A 38 -27.42 11.03 6.76
C LEU A 38 -27.84 11.40 5.33
N ASP A 39 -28.89 10.74 4.84
CA ASP A 39 -29.48 11.04 3.54
C ASP A 39 -30.35 12.31 3.63
N GLY A 40 -30.14 13.24 2.70
CA GLY A 40 -30.84 14.52 2.69
C GLY A 40 -32.37 14.39 2.57
N ASP A 41 -32.88 13.37 1.87
CA ASP A 41 -34.32 13.14 1.71
C ASP A 41 -34.94 12.59 3.01
N GLU A 42 -34.22 11.72 3.73
CA GLU A 42 -34.66 11.15 5.00
C GLU A 42 -34.63 12.17 6.15
N VAL A 43 -33.55 12.94 6.25
CA VAL A 43 -33.42 14.03 7.23
C VAL A 43 -34.49 15.09 6.98
N ARG A 44 -34.80 15.39 5.72
CA ARG A 44 -35.87 16.32 5.36
C ARG A 44 -37.25 15.85 5.84
N LYS A 45 -37.52 14.54 5.80
CA LYS A 45 -38.80 13.98 6.30
C LYS A 45 -38.93 14.00 7.83
N ASN A 46 -37.83 13.78 8.55
CA ASN A 46 -37.88 13.55 10.00
C ASN A 46 -37.46 14.77 10.83
N LEU A 47 -36.31 15.38 10.51
CA LEU A 47 -35.70 16.45 11.31
C LEU A 47 -35.92 17.84 10.71
N SER A 48 -36.27 17.90 9.43
CA SER A 48 -36.59 19.15 8.73
C SER A 48 -37.99 19.17 8.13
N ALA A 49 -38.91 18.40 8.73
CA ALA A 49 -40.32 18.45 8.36
C ALA A 49 -40.84 19.89 8.45
N GLY A 50 -41.50 20.35 7.38
CA GLY A 50 -42.02 21.71 7.26
C GLY A 50 -41.11 22.73 6.57
N LEU A 51 -39.84 22.40 6.27
CA LEU A 51 -39.00 23.27 5.42
C LEU A 51 -39.38 23.12 3.94
N GLY A 52 -39.55 24.26 3.26
CA GLY A 52 -39.77 24.35 1.81
C GLY A 52 -38.48 24.20 1.01
N PHE A 53 -38.43 24.82 -0.17
CA PHE A 53 -37.28 24.74 -1.09
C PHE A 53 -36.60 26.08 -1.34
N SER A 54 -36.93 27.11 -0.56
CA SER A 54 -36.22 28.40 -0.58
C SER A 54 -34.74 28.23 -0.22
N LYS A 55 -33.93 29.24 -0.53
CA LYS A 55 -32.52 29.24 -0.14
C LYS A 55 -32.36 29.12 1.37
N GLU A 56 -33.14 29.88 2.14
CA GLU A 56 -33.11 29.91 3.60
C GLU A 56 -33.48 28.54 4.22
N ASP A 57 -34.49 27.87 3.65
CA ASP A 57 -34.91 26.53 4.08
C ASP A 57 -33.85 25.47 3.76
N ARG A 58 -33.19 25.58 2.60
CA ARG A 58 -32.08 24.70 2.22
C ARG A 58 -30.87 24.89 3.11
N ASP A 59 -30.49 26.14 3.38
CA ASP A 59 -29.40 26.47 4.28
C ASP A 59 -29.69 25.93 5.69
N THR A 60 -30.93 26.10 6.17
CA THR A 60 -31.37 25.54 7.45
C THR A 60 -31.29 24.02 7.48
N ASN A 61 -31.71 23.33 6.41
CA ASN A 61 -31.59 21.88 6.31
C ASN A 61 -30.12 21.42 6.33
N VAL A 62 -29.22 22.13 5.62
CA VAL A 62 -27.78 21.84 5.61
C VAL A 62 -27.17 22.04 7.01
N ARG A 63 -27.54 23.11 7.72
CA ARG A 63 -27.10 23.33 9.11
C ARG A 63 -27.55 22.21 10.04
N ARG A 64 -28.80 21.75 9.92
CA ARG A 64 -29.32 20.61 10.71
C ARG A 64 -28.57 19.32 10.43
N LEU A 65 -28.31 19.02 9.15
CA LEU A 65 -27.44 17.90 8.75
C LEU A 65 -26.05 18.03 9.37
N GLY A 66 -25.42 19.21 9.28
CA GLY A 66 -24.12 19.50 9.88
C GLY A 66 -24.10 19.29 11.39
N TYR A 67 -25.13 19.75 12.10
CA TYR A 67 -25.24 19.57 13.54
C TYR A 67 -25.28 18.09 13.96
N VAL A 68 -26.12 17.28 13.31
CA VAL A 68 -26.24 15.84 13.58
C VAL A 68 -24.96 15.10 13.19
N ALA A 69 -24.39 15.40 12.02
CA ALA A 69 -23.12 14.81 11.57
C ALA A 69 -21.99 15.10 12.57
N GLY A 70 -21.93 16.35 13.07
CA GLY A 70 -20.98 16.76 14.09
C GLY A 70 -21.17 16.04 15.43
N LEU A 71 -22.41 15.75 15.84
CA LEU A 71 -22.68 14.95 17.05
C LEU A 71 -22.16 13.51 16.90
N ILE A 72 -22.42 12.87 15.76
CA ILE A 72 -21.94 11.51 15.47
C ILE A 72 -20.39 11.47 15.51
N ALA A 73 -19.74 12.44 14.85
CA ALA A 73 -18.29 12.53 14.81
C ALA A 73 -17.67 12.78 16.20
N ARG A 74 -18.28 13.64 17.02
CA ARG A 74 -17.82 13.88 18.41
C ARG A 74 -17.96 12.66 19.31
N SER A 75 -18.94 11.79 19.04
CA SER A 75 -19.12 10.52 19.74
C SER A 75 -18.20 9.39 19.23
N GLY A 76 -17.24 9.71 18.35
CA GLY A 76 -16.29 8.73 17.80
C GLY A 76 -16.79 7.97 16.56
N GLY A 77 -18.02 8.24 16.10
CA GLY A 77 -18.60 7.63 14.90
C GLY A 77 -18.17 8.33 13.61
N VAL A 78 -18.55 7.75 12.46
CA VAL A 78 -18.38 8.35 11.14
C VAL A 78 -19.75 8.71 10.59
N ALA A 79 -19.95 9.99 10.23
CA ALA A 79 -21.15 10.42 9.52
C ALA A 79 -20.85 10.59 8.03
N ILE A 80 -21.60 9.89 7.18
CA ILE A 80 -21.59 10.10 5.73
C ILE A 80 -22.84 10.91 5.38
N VAL A 81 -22.66 12.18 5.03
CA VAL A 81 -23.76 13.04 4.59
C VAL A 81 -23.90 12.94 3.08
N ALA A 82 -25.08 12.60 2.59
CA ALA A 82 -25.41 12.57 1.17
C ALA A 82 -26.51 13.60 0.87
N ALA A 83 -26.11 14.82 0.51
CA ALA A 83 -27.04 15.93 0.31
C ALA A 83 -26.65 16.78 -0.91
N ILE A 84 -27.64 17.42 -1.56
CA ILE A 84 -27.33 18.35 -2.67
C ILE A 84 -26.47 19.51 -2.14
N SER A 85 -26.89 20.13 -1.02
CA SER A 85 -26.15 21.22 -0.34
C SER A 85 -25.57 22.27 -1.31
N PRO A 86 -26.43 22.97 -2.08
CA PRO A 86 -25.99 23.65 -3.32
C PRO A 86 -25.12 24.89 -3.13
N TYR A 87 -25.25 25.61 -2.01
CA TYR A 87 -24.56 26.89 -1.81
C TYR A 87 -23.25 26.69 -1.02
N ARG A 88 -22.16 27.30 -1.48
CA ARG A 88 -20.83 27.19 -0.84
C ARG A 88 -20.83 27.72 0.58
N ALA A 89 -21.43 28.90 0.78
CA ALA A 89 -21.37 29.61 2.06
C ALA A 89 -21.80 28.74 3.25
N VAL A 90 -22.90 27.99 3.11
CA VAL A 90 -23.39 27.12 4.20
C VAL A 90 -22.56 25.83 4.33
N ARG A 91 -21.98 25.31 3.25
CA ARG A 91 -21.04 24.18 3.33
C ARG A 91 -19.76 24.59 4.06
N ASP A 92 -19.25 25.78 3.79
CA ASP A 92 -18.06 26.34 4.43
C ASP A 92 -18.33 26.65 5.92
N GLU A 93 -19.52 27.17 6.25
CA GLU A 93 -20.01 27.34 7.64
C GLU A 93 -19.97 26.00 8.39
N VAL A 94 -20.58 24.96 7.81
CA VAL A 94 -20.62 23.62 8.42
C VAL A 94 -19.21 23.04 8.56
N ARG A 95 -18.38 23.14 7.50
CA ARG A 95 -16.98 22.67 7.51
C ARG A 95 -16.20 23.30 8.66
N GLY A 96 -16.35 24.60 8.89
CA GLY A 96 -15.67 25.32 9.97
C GLY A 96 -16.10 24.91 11.38
N SER A 97 -17.30 24.33 11.52
CA SER A 97 -17.86 23.94 12.82
C SER A 97 -17.56 22.49 13.24
N ILE A 98 -17.04 21.66 12.33
CA ILE A 98 -16.83 20.22 12.55
C ILE A 98 -15.34 19.89 12.42
N PRO A 99 -14.68 19.37 13.47
CA PRO A 99 -13.32 18.87 13.35
C PRO A 99 -13.30 17.61 12.46
N ARG A 100 -12.29 17.49 11.59
CA ARG A 100 -12.11 16.36 10.65
C ARG A 100 -13.30 16.21 9.69
N PHE A 101 -13.49 17.22 8.85
CA PHE A 101 -14.52 17.27 7.81
C PHE A 101 -13.91 17.06 6.43
N VAL A 102 -14.40 16.08 5.68
CA VAL A 102 -13.93 15.75 4.32
C VAL A 102 -15.04 16.05 3.33
N GLU A 103 -14.86 17.10 2.54
CA GLU A 103 -15.79 17.43 1.45
C GLU A 103 -15.44 16.64 0.19
N VAL A 104 -16.42 15.88 -0.32
CA VAL A 104 -16.33 15.12 -1.56
C VAL A 104 -17.31 15.74 -2.57
N TYR A 105 -16.78 16.30 -3.63
CA TYR A 105 -17.58 16.79 -4.74
C TYR A 105 -17.87 15.65 -5.73
N VAL A 106 -19.15 15.26 -5.81
CA VAL A 106 -19.64 14.28 -6.78
C VAL A 106 -20.13 15.03 -8.02
N ARG A 107 -19.19 15.25 -8.94
CA ARG A 107 -19.40 15.96 -10.20
C ARG A 107 -20.15 15.08 -11.20
N CYS A 108 -21.14 15.66 -11.86
CA CYS A 108 -21.78 15.14 -13.06
C CYS A 108 -22.45 16.31 -13.79
N SER A 109 -22.38 16.33 -15.13
CA SER A 109 -22.98 17.42 -15.93
C SER A 109 -24.52 17.37 -15.88
N VAL A 110 -25.17 18.55 -15.98
CA VAL A 110 -26.64 18.62 -16.05
C VAL A 110 -27.18 17.87 -17.26
N ASP A 111 -26.45 17.89 -18.39
CA ASP A 111 -26.82 17.18 -19.61
C ASP A 111 -26.87 15.66 -19.38
N GLU A 112 -25.83 15.09 -18.78
CA GLU A 112 -25.79 13.66 -18.46
C GLU A 112 -26.84 13.28 -17.41
N LEU A 113 -27.06 14.12 -16.41
CA LEU A 113 -28.11 13.90 -15.40
C LEU A 113 -29.51 13.95 -16.00
N SER A 114 -29.75 14.87 -16.94
CA SER A 114 -31.01 14.98 -17.68
C SER A 114 -31.21 13.80 -18.62
N ARG A 115 -30.13 13.26 -19.20
CA ARG A 115 -30.17 12.03 -20.02
C ARG A 115 -30.51 10.80 -19.19
N ARG A 116 -29.95 10.68 -17.98
CA ARG A 116 -30.18 9.55 -17.06
C ARG A 116 -31.57 9.62 -16.41
N ASP A 117 -31.99 10.83 -16.03
CA ASP A 117 -33.21 11.19 -15.29
C ASP A 117 -33.80 10.11 -14.39
N VAL A 118 -32.97 9.54 -13.52
CA VAL A 118 -33.29 8.34 -12.72
C VAL A 118 -34.58 8.49 -11.89
N LYS A 119 -34.91 9.72 -11.49
CA LYS A 119 -36.09 10.04 -10.68
C LYS A 119 -37.21 10.72 -11.48
N GLY A 120 -37.04 10.95 -12.78
CA GLY A 120 -37.99 11.72 -13.61
C GLY A 120 -38.11 13.19 -13.19
N LEU A 121 -37.10 13.74 -12.50
CA LEU A 121 -37.14 15.09 -11.94
C LEU A 121 -36.59 16.12 -12.91
N TYR A 122 -35.62 15.76 -13.76
CA TYR A 122 -35.04 16.67 -14.73
C TYR A 122 -36.03 17.01 -15.84
N ALA A 123 -36.77 16.02 -16.37
CA ALA A 123 -37.81 16.27 -17.35
C ALA A 123 -38.88 17.24 -16.81
N LYS A 124 -39.34 17.04 -15.58
CA LYS A 124 -40.32 17.92 -14.92
C LYS A 124 -39.77 19.32 -14.64
N ALA A 125 -38.50 19.42 -14.22
CA ALA A 125 -37.85 20.70 -13.98
C ALA A 125 -37.68 21.50 -15.29
N LEU A 126 -37.28 20.84 -16.39
CA LEU A 126 -37.15 21.45 -17.71
C LEU A 126 -38.50 21.88 -18.30
N ALA A 127 -39.57 21.14 -17.97
CA ALA A 127 -40.95 21.53 -18.30
C ALA A 127 -41.51 22.66 -17.42
N GLY A 128 -40.78 23.10 -16.39
CA GLY A 128 -41.22 24.15 -15.46
C GLY A 128 -42.19 23.69 -14.36
N GLU A 129 -42.44 22.39 -14.24
CA GLU A 129 -43.35 21.82 -13.23
C GLU A 129 -42.75 21.81 -11.82
N ILE A 130 -41.41 21.83 -11.71
CA ILE A 130 -40.68 21.90 -10.43
C ILE A 130 -39.97 23.25 -10.35
N PRO A 131 -40.52 24.22 -9.60
CA PRO A 131 -39.88 25.52 -9.43
C PRO A 131 -38.58 25.38 -8.61
N GLN A 132 -37.59 26.22 -8.93
CA GLN A 132 -36.32 26.34 -8.20
C GLN A 132 -35.51 25.02 -8.12
N PHE A 133 -35.52 24.20 -9.16
CA PHE A 133 -34.75 22.96 -9.19
C PHE A 133 -33.25 23.23 -9.36
N THR A 134 -32.43 22.75 -8.42
CA THR A 134 -30.98 22.95 -8.42
C THR A 134 -30.32 22.42 -9.70
N GLY A 135 -29.52 23.25 -10.35
CA GLY A 135 -28.83 22.95 -11.61
C GLY A 135 -29.65 23.25 -12.86
N VAL A 136 -30.94 23.62 -12.72
CA VAL A 136 -31.80 24.03 -13.85
C VAL A 136 -32.32 25.45 -13.65
N SER A 137 -33.16 25.66 -12.64
CA SER A 137 -33.77 26.98 -12.34
C SER A 137 -33.25 27.63 -11.05
N ASP A 138 -32.36 26.96 -10.33
CA ASP A 138 -31.65 27.46 -9.14
C ASP A 138 -30.18 27.00 -9.19
N PRO A 139 -29.19 27.81 -8.79
CA PRO A 139 -27.78 27.49 -9.02
C PRO A 139 -27.26 26.35 -8.12
N TYR A 140 -26.25 25.65 -8.63
CA TYR A 140 -25.34 24.84 -7.82
C TYR A 140 -23.97 25.48 -7.83
N GLU A 141 -23.46 25.86 -6.66
CA GLU A 141 -22.14 26.45 -6.53
C GLU A 141 -21.12 25.34 -6.25
N GLU A 142 -20.35 24.96 -7.25
CA GLU A 142 -19.32 23.92 -7.11
C GLU A 142 -18.30 24.27 -6.02
N PRO A 143 -17.83 23.30 -5.21
CA PRO A 143 -16.76 23.51 -4.24
C PRO A 143 -15.46 23.95 -4.94
N LEU A 144 -14.77 24.95 -4.39
CA LEU A 144 -13.50 25.44 -4.95
C LEU A 144 -12.30 24.57 -4.56
N HIS A 145 -12.31 24.07 -3.32
CA HIS A 145 -11.24 23.26 -2.74
C HIS A 145 -11.79 22.02 -2.03
N PRO A 146 -12.52 21.13 -2.72
CA PRO A 146 -12.95 19.88 -2.12
C PRO A 146 -11.72 19.02 -1.79
N HIS A 147 -11.84 18.17 -0.77
CA HIS A 147 -10.76 17.22 -0.44
C HIS A 147 -10.64 16.15 -1.53
N VAL A 148 -11.76 15.80 -2.16
CA VAL A 148 -11.86 14.84 -3.26
C VAL A 148 -12.88 15.34 -4.27
N THR A 149 -12.56 15.28 -5.56
CA THR A 149 -13.54 15.39 -6.64
C THR A 149 -13.64 14.04 -7.33
N VAL A 150 -14.86 13.52 -7.47
CA VAL A 150 -15.15 12.33 -8.29
C VAL A 150 -16.07 12.75 -9.43
N ASP A 151 -15.82 12.20 -10.62
CA ASP A 151 -16.56 12.50 -11.85
C ASP A 151 -17.38 11.26 -12.25
N SER A 152 -18.66 11.23 -11.86
CA SER A 152 -19.53 10.08 -12.09
C SER A 152 -20.05 9.96 -13.53
N GLU A 153 -19.61 10.86 -14.42
CA GLU A 153 -19.77 10.72 -15.87
C GLU A 153 -18.63 9.88 -16.47
N ARG A 154 -17.44 9.91 -15.87
CA ARG A 154 -16.21 9.30 -16.40
C ARG A 154 -15.67 8.15 -15.57
N GLN A 155 -16.02 8.08 -14.29
CA GLN A 155 -15.51 7.10 -13.35
C GLN A 155 -16.59 6.06 -13.03
N THR A 156 -16.16 4.82 -12.81
CA THR A 156 -17.02 3.81 -12.16
C THR A 156 -17.23 4.16 -10.68
N VAL A 157 -18.20 3.48 -10.05
CA VAL A 157 -18.45 3.63 -8.62
C VAL A 157 -17.22 3.21 -7.81
N GLU A 158 -16.53 2.15 -8.25
CA GLU A 158 -15.33 1.61 -7.60
C GLU A 158 -14.15 2.59 -7.68
N GLN A 159 -13.93 3.22 -8.84
CA GLN A 159 -12.88 4.24 -9.00
C GLN A 159 -13.15 5.48 -8.12
N SER A 160 -14.42 5.90 -8.08
CA SER A 160 -14.85 7.01 -7.22
C SER A 160 -14.67 6.67 -5.74
N LEU A 161 -15.07 5.47 -5.33
CA LEU A 161 -14.90 4.95 -3.98
C LEU A 161 -13.43 4.92 -3.58
N ALA A 162 -12.56 4.31 -4.40
CA ALA A 162 -11.13 4.23 -4.14
C ALA A 162 -10.51 5.62 -3.92
N SER A 163 -10.90 6.61 -4.72
CA SER A 163 -10.43 8.00 -4.58
C SER A 163 -10.81 8.59 -3.22
N VAL A 164 -12.04 8.34 -2.76
CA VAL A 164 -12.51 8.79 -1.44
C VAL A 164 -11.77 8.06 -0.32
N LEU A 165 -11.70 6.73 -0.37
CA LEU A 165 -10.99 5.91 0.62
C LEU A 165 -9.53 6.33 0.77
N HIS A 166 -8.82 6.52 -0.35
CA HIS A 166 -7.42 6.96 -0.36
C HIS A 166 -7.25 8.34 0.29
N ALA A 167 -8.17 9.28 0.02
CA ALA A 167 -8.13 10.59 0.67
C ALA A 167 -8.36 10.50 2.18
N LEU A 168 -9.30 9.66 2.63
CA LEU A 168 -9.52 9.41 4.05
C LEU A 168 -8.26 8.81 4.71
N GLU A 169 -7.57 7.91 4.00
CA GLU A 169 -6.34 7.27 4.47
C GLU A 169 -5.18 8.27 4.58
N ARG A 170 -4.98 9.08 3.54
CA ARG A 170 -3.97 10.16 3.51
C ARG A 170 -4.20 11.20 4.61
N LEU A 171 -5.46 11.47 4.96
CA LEU A 171 -5.82 12.37 6.05
C LEU A 171 -5.70 11.70 7.43
N GLY A 172 -5.29 10.43 7.50
CA GLY A 172 -5.16 9.68 8.75
C GLY A 172 -6.49 9.39 9.45
N LEU A 173 -7.62 9.54 8.76
CA LEU A 173 -8.96 9.35 9.34
C LEU A 173 -9.34 7.88 9.44
N VAL A 174 -8.73 7.07 8.59
CA VAL A 174 -8.89 5.63 8.49
C VAL A 174 -7.55 5.01 8.12
N SER A 175 -7.34 3.77 8.55
CA SER A 175 -6.36 2.88 7.94
C SER A 175 -7.17 1.90 7.08
N LEU A 176 -7.62 2.37 5.92
CA LEU A 176 -8.33 1.54 4.95
C LEU A 176 -7.32 0.70 4.18
N GLY A 177 -6.68 -0.23 4.86
CA GLY A 177 -5.68 -1.05 4.23
C GLY A 177 -5.13 -2.02 5.23
N VAL A 178 -4.28 -1.54 6.13
CA VAL A 178 -3.49 -2.39 7.02
C VAL A 178 -4.37 -3.06 8.07
N ARG A 179 -4.66 -4.34 7.87
CA ARG A 179 -5.30 -5.20 8.88
C ARG A 179 -4.24 -6.05 9.54
N GLU A 180 -3.97 -5.77 10.81
CA GLU A 180 -3.10 -6.62 11.63
C GLU A 180 -3.93 -7.69 12.35
N ARG A 181 -3.51 -8.94 12.22
CA ARG A 181 -3.95 -10.11 12.97
C ARG A 181 -2.72 -10.74 13.64
N LEU A 182 -2.13 -9.99 14.55
CA LEU A 182 -1.00 -10.40 15.39
C LEU A 182 -1.47 -10.50 16.84
N PRO A 183 -1.94 -11.68 17.31
CA PRO A 183 -2.39 -11.85 18.69
C PRO A 183 -1.24 -11.60 19.67
N ARG A 184 -1.58 -11.13 20.88
CA ARG A 184 -0.64 -10.83 21.97
C ARG A 184 -1.18 -11.37 23.29
N GLY A 185 -0.29 -11.61 24.26
CA GLY A 185 -0.66 -12.07 25.60
C GLY A 185 -1.47 -13.37 25.58
N ASP A 186 -2.53 -13.45 26.40
CA ASP A 186 -3.36 -14.65 26.57
C ASP A 186 -3.98 -15.16 25.26
N GLU A 187 -4.31 -14.26 24.32
CA GLU A 187 -4.86 -14.66 23.01
C GLU A 187 -3.83 -15.43 22.19
N LEU A 188 -2.56 -14.98 22.19
CA LEU A 188 -1.48 -15.65 21.47
C LEU A 188 -1.22 -17.03 22.04
N GLU A 189 -1.17 -17.15 23.37
CA GLU A 189 -0.94 -18.43 24.04
C GLU A 189 -2.11 -19.41 23.81
N ALA A 190 -3.36 -18.91 23.84
CA ALA A 190 -4.52 -19.71 23.49
C ALA A 190 -4.48 -20.22 22.05
N LEU A 191 -4.10 -19.37 21.09
CA LEU A 191 -3.99 -19.75 19.67
C LEU A 191 -2.82 -20.70 19.41
N ARG A 192 -1.70 -20.59 20.14
CA ARG A 192 -0.61 -21.56 20.08
C ARG A 192 -1.03 -22.93 20.61
N ALA A 193 -1.79 -22.95 21.71
CA ALA A 193 -2.36 -24.18 22.25
C ALA A 193 -3.38 -24.80 21.27
N GLU A 194 -4.28 -24.00 20.68
CA GLU A 194 -5.19 -24.44 19.61
C GLU A 194 -4.40 -25.01 18.43
N ALA A 195 -3.39 -24.28 17.96
CA ALA A 195 -2.59 -24.66 16.81
C ALA A 195 -1.95 -26.03 16.96
N ALA A 196 -1.56 -26.46 18.16
CA ALA A 196 -1.00 -27.79 18.43
C ALA A 196 -1.97 -28.95 18.11
N HIS A 197 -3.28 -28.69 18.08
CA HIS A 197 -4.33 -29.68 17.84
C HIS A 197 -4.97 -29.57 16.44
N LEU A 198 -4.61 -28.54 15.66
CA LEU A 198 -5.07 -28.39 14.29
C LEU A 198 -4.33 -29.34 13.34
N PRO A 199 -4.89 -29.62 12.15
CA PRO A 199 -4.13 -30.20 11.04
C PRO A 199 -2.90 -29.33 10.74
N GLN A 200 -1.73 -29.95 10.80
CA GLN A 200 -0.45 -29.27 10.62
C GLN A 200 -0.04 -29.26 9.14
N LEU A 201 0.61 -28.19 8.70
CA LEU A 201 1.28 -28.05 7.41
C LEU A 201 2.67 -27.42 7.63
N GLU A 202 3.72 -28.15 7.25
CA GLU A 202 5.09 -27.62 7.32
C GLU A 202 5.33 -26.69 6.12
N VAL A 203 5.91 -25.52 6.36
CA VAL A 203 6.13 -24.50 5.32
C VAL A 203 7.58 -24.04 5.27
N ALA A 204 8.04 -23.67 4.08
CA ALA A 204 9.35 -23.06 3.88
C ALA A 204 9.40 -21.62 4.42
N ALA A 205 10.61 -21.07 4.59
CA ALA A 205 10.82 -19.72 5.13
C ALA A 205 10.07 -18.63 4.35
N GLY A 206 9.99 -18.74 3.01
CA GLY A 206 9.26 -17.79 2.17
C GLY A 206 7.75 -17.75 2.46
N ALA A 207 7.13 -18.92 2.65
CA ALA A 207 5.71 -19.01 2.99
C ALA A 207 5.42 -18.57 4.44
N TRP A 208 6.35 -18.79 5.37
CA TRP A 208 6.28 -18.19 6.70
C TRP A 208 6.36 -16.67 6.64
N ALA A 209 7.31 -16.10 5.88
CA ALA A 209 7.42 -14.67 5.67
C ALA A 209 6.15 -14.07 5.05
N ASP A 210 5.58 -14.70 4.03
CA ASP A 210 4.32 -14.26 3.43
C ASP A 210 3.16 -14.34 4.44
N ALA A 211 3.06 -15.41 5.23
CA ALA A 211 2.04 -15.53 6.29
C ALA A 211 2.19 -14.43 7.35
N TYR A 212 3.41 -14.15 7.81
CA TYR A 212 3.67 -13.05 8.73
C TYR A 212 3.30 -11.70 8.11
N MET A 213 3.68 -11.45 6.84
CA MET A 213 3.36 -10.19 6.16
C MET A 213 1.86 -10.00 5.92
N LEU A 214 1.10 -11.08 5.67
CA LEU A 214 -0.36 -11.06 5.62
C LEU A 214 -0.95 -10.71 6.99
N GLY A 215 -0.49 -11.39 8.05
CA GLY A 215 -0.93 -11.14 9.42
C GLY A 215 -0.51 -9.77 9.96
N ALA A 216 0.64 -9.23 9.56
CA ALA A 216 1.09 -7.90 9.93
C ALA A 216 0.46 -6.78 9.07
N GLY A 217 -0.39 -7.12 8.10
CA GLY A 217 -1.01 -6.14 7.20
C GLY A 217 -0.04 -5.48 6.21
N ALA A 218 1.17 -6.01 6.04
CA ALA A 218 2.15 -5.52 5.07
C ALA A 218 1.70 -5.77 3.62
N LEU A 219 0.84 -6.75 3.39
CA LEU A 219 0.28 -7.12 2.07
C LEU A 219 -1.18 -6.72 1.88
N SER A 220 -1.69 -5.85 2.75
CA SER A 220 -3.04 -5.35 2.65
C SER A 220 -3.37 -4.72 1.28
N PRO A 221 -4.61 -4.87 0.77
CA PRO A 221 -5.82 -5.30 1.51
C PRO A 221 -5.97 -6.82 1.70
N LEU A 222 -5.03 -7.64 1.21
CA LEU A 222 -5.04 -9.07 1.53
C LEU A 222 -4.94 -9.27 3.04
N ASN A 223 -5.75 -10.19 3.55
CA ASN A 223 -5.73 -10.67 4.93
C ASN A 223 -5.44 -12.18 4.99
N GLY A 224 -5.05 -12.77 3.86
CA GLY A 224 -4.94 -14.20 3.67
C GLY A 224 -4.23 -14.58 2.38
N PHE A 225 -3.91 -15.86 2.23
CA PHE A 225 -3.44 -16.40 0.97
C PHE A 225 -4.54 -16.34 -0.07
N MET A 226 -4.18 -15.92 -1.29
CA MET A 226 -5.13 -15.66 -2.37
C MET A 226 -5.94 -16.90 -2.76
N ASP A 227 -7.22 -16.67 -3.06
CA ASP A 227 -8.10 -17.66 -3.67
C ASP A 227 -7.90 -17.74 -5.20
N ALA A 228 -8.61 -18.64 -5.88
CA ALA A 228 -8.47 -18.82 -7.31
C ALA A 228 -8.86 -17.57 -8.13
N ARG A 229 -9.77 -16.76 -7.60
CA ARG A 229 -10.26 -15.53 -8.25
C ARG A 229 -9.22 -14.42 -8.14
N ASP A 230 -8.67 -14.20 -6.95
CA ASP A 230 -7.59 -13.24 -6.71
C ASP A 230 -6.35 -13.61 -7.53
N TYR A 231 -5.99 -14.90 -7.52
CA TYR A 231 -4.89 -15.45 -8.31
C TYR A 231 -5.01 -15.12 -9.80
N ALA A 232 -6.15 -15.45 -10.40
CA ALA A 232 -6.39 -15.19 -11.82
C ALA A 232 -6.38 -13.69 -12.14
N ALA A 233 -7.05 -12.86 -11.32
CA ALA A 233 -7.12 -11.42 -11.53
C ALA A 233 -5.74 -10.74 -11.51
N VAL A 234 -4.87 -11.16 -10.59
CA VAL A 234 -3.50 -10.65 -10.47
C VAL A 234 -2.68 -11.00 -11.71
N LEU A 235 -2.78 -12.23 -12.21
CA LEU A 235 -2.06 -12.63 -13.42
C LEU A 235 -2.58 -11.92 -14.68
N ASP A 236 -3.89 -11.71 -14.78
CA ASP A 236 -4.51 -11.15 -15.98
C ASP A 236 -4.37 -9.63 -16.09
N SER A 237 -4.43 -8.93 -14.95
CA SER A 237 -4.56 -7.47 -14.95
C SER A 237 -3.60 -6.76 -14.00
N GLY A 238 -2.81 -7.50 -13.21
CA GLY A 238 -1.99 -6.92 -12.16
C GLY A 238 -2.81 -6.18 -11.10
N ARG A 239 -4.04 -6.65 -10.86
CA ARG A 239 -4.99 -6.08 -9.90
C ARG A 239 -5.74 -7.17 -9.15
N LEU A 240 -6.12 -6.88 -7.92
CA LEU A 240 -7.15 -7.65 -7.20
C LEU A 240 -8.53 -7.39 -7.81
N PRO A 241 -9.53 -8.26 -7.58
CA PRO A 241 -10.89 -8.07 -8.08
C PRO A 241 -11.56 -6.74 -7.67
N GLY A 242 -11.11 -6.13 -6.56
CA GLY A 242 -11.53 -4.80 -6.11
C GLY A 242 -10.90 -3.63 -6.88
N GLY A 243 -10.02 -3.91 -7.84
CA GLY A 243 -9.32 -2.90 -8.64
C GLY A 243 -8.02 -2.36 -8.01
N HIS A 244 -7.62 -2.86 -6.83
CA HIS A 244 -6.35 -2.49 -6.20
C HIS A 244 -5.17 -3.06 -6.97
N ALA A 245 -4.14 -2.25 -7.22
CA ALA A 245 -2.89 -2.72 -7.81
C ALA A 245 -2.28 -3.85 -6.98
N PHE A 246 -1.95 -4.97 -7.64
CA PHE A 246 -1.24 -6.10 -7.05
C PHE A 246 -0.67 -6.98 -8.16
N THR A 247 0.64 -7.16 -8.20
CA THR A 247 1.35 -7.65 -9.41
C THR A 247 1.97 -9.03 -9.28
N ILE A 248 1.95 -9.61 -8.07
CA ILE A 248 2.56 -10.90 -7.77
C ILE A 248 1.58 -11.68 -6.89
N PRO A 249 1.21 -12.91 -7.25
CA PRO A 249 0.36 -13.73 -6.40
C PRO A 249 1.02 -14.08 -5.05
N VAL A 250 0.21 -14.11 -3.98
CA VAL A 250 0.63 -14.55 -2.64
C VAL A 250 -0.16 -15.82 -2.32
N VAL A 251 0.43 -16.97 -2.61
CA VAL A 251 -0.26 -18.27 -2.65
C VAL A 251 0.48 -19.28 -1.77
N LEU A 252 -0.25 -19.96 -0.90
CA LEU A 252 0.28 -21.08 -0.12
C LEU A 252 0.23 -22.36 -0.97
N ARG A 253 1.32 -22.62 -1.69
CA ARG A 253 1.46 -23.77 -2.58
C ARG A 253 1.90 -25.02 -1.81
N VAL A 254 1.36 -26.16 -2.24
CA VAL A 254 1.68 -27.50 -1.75
C VAL A 254 1.68 -28.50 -2.90
N ASP A 255 2.32 -29.65 -2.70
CA ASP A 255 2.19 -30.77 -3.64
C ASP A 255 0.82 -31.46 -3.52
N GLU A 256 0.51 -32.37 -4.45
CA GLU A 256 -0.77 -33.09 -4.48
C GLU A 256 -0.99 -34.00 -3.26
N ALA A 257 0.08 -34.65 -2.78
CA ALA A 257 -0.02 -35.54 -1.63
C ALA A 257 -0.39 -34.75 -0.37
N GLU A 258 0.26 -33.61 -0.17
CA GLU A 258 0.03 -32.72 0.94
C GLU A 258 -1.34 -32.03 0.86
N ALA A 259 -1.76 -31.57 -0.33
CA ALA A 259 -3.10 -31.04 -0.55
C ALA A 259 -4.19 -32.05 -0.17
N ARG A 260 -4.05 -33.32 -0.58
CA ARG A 260 -5.00 -34.40 -0.22
C ARG A 260 -4.97 -34.70 1.28
N ARG A 261 -3.78 -34.75 1.89
CA ARG A 261 -3.61 -34.99 3.33
C ARG A 261 -4.32 -33.90 4.14
N VAL A 262 -4.02 -32.63 3.86
CA VAL A 262 -4.59 -31.49 4.57
C VAL A 262 -6.11 -31.43 4.35
N ARG A 263 -6.59 -31.59 3.10
CA ARG A 263 -8.03 -31.61 2.80
C ARG A 263 -8.78 -32.71 3.56
N SER A 264 -8.18 -33.88 3.74
CA SER A 264 -8.79 -34.98 4.50
C SER A 264 -8.75 -34.73 6.01
N ALA A 265 -7.71 -34.03 6.49
CA ALA A 265 -7.48 -33.78 7.91
C ALA A 265 -8.36 -32.64 8.48
N ILE A 266 -8.81 -31.68 7.66
CA ILE A 266 -9.71 -30.61 8.11
C ILE A 266 -11.16 -31.09 8.35
N ASN A 267 -11.44 -32.39 8.40
CA ASN A 267 -12.80 -32.89 8.63
C ASN A 267 -13.35 -32.40 10.00
N GLY A 268 -14.37 -31.54 9.97
CA GLY A 268 -14.98 -30.93 11.17
C GLY A 268 -14.34 -29.61 11.64
N THR A 269 -13.35 -29.09 10.93
CA THR A 269 -12.75 -27.75 11.14
C THR A 269 -12.51 -27.05 9.81
N THR A 270 -12.34 -25.74 9.81
CA THR A 270 -11.86 -25.00 8.64
C THR A 270 -10.43 -24.50 8.82
N ARG A 271 -9.78 -24.85 9.94
CA ARG A 271 -8.47 -24.29 10.30
C ARG A 271 -7.34 -25.28 10.14
N ILE A 272 -6.19 -24.76 9.72
CA ILE A 272 -4.91 -25.48 9.73
C ILE A 272 -3.86 -24.65 10.46
N ALA A 273 -2.86 -25.31 11.03
CA ALA A 273 -1.68 -24.64 11.59
C ALA A 273 -0.52 -24.77 10.60
N LEU A 274 0.12 -23.64 10.30
CA LEU A 274 1.39 -23.60 9.59
C LEU A 274 2.52 -23.74 10.59
N ARG A 275 3.50 -24.59 10.27
CA ARG A 275 4.70 -24.78 11.07
C ARG A 275 5.95 -24.52 10.26
N HIS A 276 6.98 -24.01 10.91
CA HIS A 276 8.32 -23.90 10.35
C HIS A 276 9.34 -24.43 11.36
N GLN A 277 10.11 -25.44 10.95
CA GLN A 277 11.09 -26.13 11.79
C GLN A 277 10.47 -26.64 13.11
N GLY A 278 9.21 -27.08 13.05
CA GLY A 278 8.48 -27.56 14.22
C GLY A 278 7.88 -26.47 15.12
N GLU A 279 8.03 -25.19 14.83
CA GLU A 279 7.35 -24.13 15.59
C GLU A 279 6.04 -23.71 14.90
N PRO A 280 4.92 -23.52 15.63
CA PRO A 280 3.69 -22.99 15.04
C PRO A 280 3.88 -21.51 14.69
N VAL A 281 3.80 -21.20 13.40
CA VAL A 281 4.07 -19.84 12.89
C VAL A 281 2.82 -19.11 12.44
N ALA A 282 1.78 -19.84 12.03
CA ALA A 282 0.49 -19.23 11.71
C ALA A 282 -0.69 -20.21 11.84
N VAL A 283 -1.90 -19.67 11.89
CA VAL A 283 -3.17 -20.39 11.65
C VAL A 283 -3.77 -19.91 10.33
N VAL A 284 -4.39 -20.78 9.55
CA VAL A 284 -5.11 -20.38 8.33
C VAL A 284 -6.55 -20.87 8.45
N ASP A 285 -7.50 -19.94 8.37
CA ASP A 285 -8.91 -20.26 8.15
C ASP A 285 -9.11 -20.55 6.66
N VAL A 286 -9.06 -21.83 6.30
CA VAL A 286 -9.11 -22.30 4.91
C VAL A 286 -10.47 -22.01 4.29
N ALA A 287 -10.44 -21.30 3.17
CA ALA A 287 -11.61 -20.95 2.37
C ALA A 287 -11.73 -21.82 1.10
N GLU A 288 -10.61 -22.11 0.44
CA GLU A 288 -10.59 -22.82 -0.83
C GLU A 288 -9.31 -23.65 -0.97
N PHE A 289 -9.41 -24.76 -1.69
CA PHE A 289 -8.27 -25.45 -2.26
C PHE A 289 -8.42 -25.45 -3.78
N PHE A 290 -7.42 -24.98 -4.50
CA PHE A 290 -7.47 -24.83 -5.95
C PHE A 290 -6.17 -25.26 -6.63
N GLU A 291 -6.21 -25.42 -7.95
CA GLU A 291 -5.02 -25.64 -8.77
C GLU A 291 -4.58 -24.33 -9.41
N THR A 292 -3.26 -24.16 -9.48
CA THR A 292 -2.59 -23.01 -10.08
C THR A 292 -1.90 -23.42 -11.39
N ASP A 293 -1.42 -22.44 -12.15
CA ASP A 293 -0.71 -22.67 -13.42
C ASP A 293 0.69 -22.05 -13.35
N PRO A 294 1.70 -22.78 -12.82
CA PRO A 294 3.07 -22.26 -12.68
C PRO A 294 3.68 -21.74 -13.99
N PRO A 295 3.54 -22.41 -15.16
CA PRO A 295 3.99 -21.83 -16.44
C PRO A 295 3.32 -20.50 -16.80
N ARG A 296 2.00 -20.37 -16.61
CA ARG A 296 1.29 -19.10 -16.87
C ARG A 296 1.75 -18.00 -15.93
N GLU A 297 1.86 -18.31 -14.64
CA GLU A 297 2.37 -17.38 -13.64
C GLU A 297 3.80 -16.97 -13.90
N ALA A 298 4.66 -17.90 -14.33
CA ALA A 298 6.04 -17.61 -14.67
C ALA A 298 6.13 -16.51 -15.72
N ARG A 299 5.37 -16.67 -16.82
CA ARG A 299 5.27 -15.67 -17.89
C ARG A 299 4.62 -14.36 -17.42
N GLY A 300 3.55 -14.44 -16.63
CA GLY A 300 2.81 -13.25 -16.17
C GLY A 300 3.57 -12.39 -15.14
N VAL A 301 4.38 -13.02 -14.29
CA VAL A 301 5.13 -12.36 -13.21
C VAL A 301 6.56 -12.04 -13.63
N TYR A 302 7.28 -13.00 -14.21
CA TYR A 302 8.69 -12.85 -14.54
C TYR A 302 8.95 -12.45 -16.00
N GLY A 303 7.93 -12.49 -16.87
CA GLY A 303 8.09 -12.24 -18.31
C GLY A 303 8.78 -13.39 -19.06
N THR A 304 9.06 -14.52 -18.38
CA THR A 304 9.76 -15.68 -18.94
C THR A 304 9.33 -16.96 -18.19
N ASP A 305 9.50 -18.11 -18.82
CA ASP A 305 9.35 -19.44 -18.21
C ASP A 305 10.70 -20.20 -18.17
N ASP A 306 11.80 -19.45 -18.26
CA ASP A 306 13.16 -20.00 -18.25
C ASP A 306 13.55 -20.47 -16.82
N PRO A 307 13.84 -21.77 -16.61
CA PRO A 307 14.23 -22.30 -15.31
C PRO A 307 15.58 -21.78 -14.79
N ALA A 308 16.39 -21.12 -15.64
CA ALA A 308 17.58 -20.41 -15.17
C ALA A 308 17.21 -19.18 -14.32
N HIS A 309 16.05 -18.55 -14.55
CA HIS A 309 15.55 -17.47 -13.73
C HIS A 309 15.25 -17.97 -12.30
N PRO A 310 15.84 -17.37 -11.24
CA PRO A 310 15.74 -17.90 -9.88
C PRO A 310 14.30 -17.94 -9.35
N GLY A 311 13.47 -16.94 -9.68
CA GLY A 311 12.06 -16.92 -9.31
C GLY A 311 11.23 -17.98 -10.03
N VAL A 312 11.54 -18.28 -11.30
CA VAL A 312 10.83 -19.30 -12.11
C VAL A 312 11.18 -20.69 -11.59
N ARG A 313 12.47 -20.93 -11.33
CA ARG A 313 12.95 -22.19 -10.75
C ARG A 313 12.28 -22.51 -9.42
N ARG A 314 12.17 -21.51 -8.53
CA ARG A 314 11.48 -21.65 -7.25
C ARG A 314 10.00 -21.98 -7.47
N LEU A 315 9.30 -21.21 -8.30
CA LEU A 315 7.88 -21.40 -8.58
C LEU A 315 7.57 -22.82 -9.09
N HIS A 316 8.39 -23.37 -9.98
CA HIS A 316 8.22 -24.75 -10.47
C HIS A 316 8.51 -25.82 -9.40
N GLY A 317 9.27 -25.49 -8.36
CA GLY A 317 9.58 -26.40 -7.25
C GLY A 317 8.51 -26.47 -6.15
N GLU A 318 7.56 -25.55 -6.11
CA GLU A 318 6.58 -25.40 -5.00
C GLU A 318 5.29 -26.21 -5.19
N GLY A 319 5.15 -26.94 -6.30
CA GLY A 319 3.92 -27.66 -6.64
C GLY A 319 2.82 -26.76 -7.22
N ARG A 320 1.69 -27.38 -7.57
CA ARG A 320 0.59 -26.71 -8.29
C ARG A 320 -0.72 -26.58 -7.50
N HIS A 321 -0.83 -27.24 -6.36
CA HIS A 321 -2.03 -27.13 -5.53
C HIS A 321 -1.84 -26.00 -4.54
N ALA A 322 -2.92 -25.29 -4.21
CA ALA A 322 -2.88 -24.14 -3.34
C ALA A 322 -3.99 -24.19 -2.30
N ILE A 323 -3.74 -23.57 -1.15
CA ILE A 323 -4.68 -23.42 -0.04
C ILE A 323 -4.90 -21.93 0.19
N ALA A 324 -6.13 -21.47 0.00
CA ALA A 324 -6.53 -20.09 0.24
C ALA A 324 -7.19 -19.95 1.61
N GLY A 325 -7.06 -18.79 2.24
CA GLY A 325 -7.66 -18.56 3.54
C GLY A 325 -7.07 -17.38 4.30
N SER A 326 -7.82 -16.85 5.28
CA SER A 326 -7.35 -15.74 6.11
C SER A 326 -6.27 -16.19 7.10
N VAL A 327 -5.30 -15.31 7.35
CA VAL A 327 -4.07 -15.65 8.07
C VAL A 327 -4.00 -15.07 9.48
N ILE A 328 -3.76 -16.05 10.34
CA ILE A 328 -3.29 -16.16 11.71
C ILE A 328 -1.81 -16.02 12.02
N ALA A 329 -1.09 -14.92 11.81
CA ALA A 329 0.35 -14.92 12.16
C ALA A 329 0.61 -15.04 13.69
N LEU A 330 1.32 -16.10 14.11
CA LEU A 330 1.67 -16.40 15.51
C LEU A 330 3.14 -16.12 15.85
N ALA A 331 3.99 -16.04 14.83
CA ALA A 331 5.42 -15.79 14.97
C ALA A 331 5.99 -14.98 13.80
N GLN A 332 6.90 -14.08 14.11
CA GLN A 332 7.67 -13.31 13.13
C GLN A 332 8.96 -14.05 12.74
N PRO A 333 9.35 -14.08 11.46
CA PRO A 333 10.69 -14.49 11.06
C PRO A 333 11.76 -13.62 11.73
N SER A 334 12.68 -14.25 12.45
CA SER A 334 13.75 -13.52 13.13
C SER A 334 14.62 -12.78 12.12
N SER A 335 14.78 -11.47 12.31
CA SER A 335 15.76 -10.66 11.56
C SER A 335 17.16 -10.71 12.17
N GLY A 336 17.27 -11.10 13.45
CA GLY A 336 18.45 -10.85 14.28
C GLY A 336 18.54 -9.42 14.86
N PHE A 337 17.57 -8.55 14.56
CA PHE A 337 17.53 -7.14 14.94
C PHE A 337 16.12 -6.73 15.42
N PRO A 338 15.63 -7.29 16.55
CA PRO A 338 14.25 -7.08 17.00
C PRO A 338 13.90 -5.61 17.26
N GLU A 339 14.88 -4.76 17.56
CA GLU A 339 14.68 -3.31 17.71
C GLU A 339 14.27 -2.61 16.39
N HIS A 340 14.51 -3.25 15.25
CA HIS A 340 14.16 -2.76 13.92
C HIS A 340 12.98 -3.51 13.30
N ASP A 341 12.44 -4.52 13.98
CA ASP A 341 11.33 -5.37 13.53
C ASP A 341 9.97 -4.69 13.75
N LEU A 342 9.79 -3.53 13.11
CA LEU A 342 8.57 -2.73 13.23
C LEU A 342 7.48 -3.22 12.27
N THR A 343 6.25 -3.34 12.76
CA THR A 343 5.08 -3.61 11.91
C THR A 343 4.68 -2.37 11.09
N PRO A 344 3.82 -2.50 10.06
CA PRO A 344 3.30 -1.34 9.35
C PRO A 344 2.58 -0.33 10.25
N LEU A 345 1.79 -0.77 11.25
CA LEU A 345 1.15 0.15 12.17
C LEU A 345 2.14 0.83 13.12
N GLU A 346 3.20 0.12 13.54
CA GLU A 346 4.25 0.68 14.39
C GLU A 346 5.08 1.74 13.63
N VAL A 347 5.43 1.50 12.37
CA VAL A 347 6.11 2.51 11.53
C VAL A 347 5.23 3.74 11.33
N ARG A 348 3.93 3.57 11.10
CA ARG A 348 2.98 4.70 11.01
C ARG A 348 2.87 5.48 12.32
N ALA A 349 2.90 4.79 13.46
CA ALA A 349 2.91 5.44 14.77
C ALA A 349 4.20 6.27 14.95
N ARG A 350 5.37 5.72 14.59
CA ARG A 350 6.64 6.46 14.60
C ARG A 350 6.62 7.68 13.69
N MET A 351 6.08 7.54 12.48
CA MET A 351 5.90 8.66 11.56
C MET A 351 5.06 9.79 12.20
N ALA A 352 3.97 9.43 12.89
CA ALA A 352 3.12 10.40 13.60
C ALA A 352 3.83 11.05 14.80
N ASP A 353 4.56 10.28 15.59
CA ASP A 353 5.34 10.77 16.74
C ASP A 353 6.43 11.77 16.31
N LEU A 354 7.03 11.55 15.14
CA LEU A 354 8.01 12.44 14.52
C LEU A 354 7.36 13.66 13.83
N GLY A 355 6.03 13.73 13.79
CA GLY A 355 5.29 14.83 13.14
C GLY A 355 5.39 14.85 11.62
N TRP A 356 5.83 13.74 11.00
CA TRP A 356 5.96 13.64 9.55
C TRP A 356 4.59 13.49 8.89
N ARG A 357 4.34 14.27 7.82
CA ARG A 357 3.15 14.13 6.97
C ARG A 357 3.43 13.31 5.72
N THR A 358 4.68 13.32 5.29
CA THR A 358 5.18 12.63 4.11
C THR A 358 6.43 11.83 4.47
N MET A 359 6.50 10.62 3.92
CA MET A 359 7.62 9.71 4.12
C MET A 359 7.93 9.00 2.81
N VAL A 360 9.22 8.86 2.50
CA VAL A 360 9.70 8.09 1.34
C VAL A 360 10.27 6.75 1.78
N GLY A 361 9.85 5.66 1.13
CA GLY A 361 10.42 4.34 1.35
C GLY A 361 11.61 4.05 0.43
N PHE A 362 12.67 3.45 0.98
CA PHE A 362 13.81 2.95 0.22
C PHE A 362 14.02 1.45 0.47
N GLN A 363 13.70 0.63 -0.53
CA GLN A 363 14.01 -0.81 -0.54
C GLN A 363 15.50 -1.02 -0.82
N THR A 364 16.15 -1.87 -0.02
CA THR A 364 17.48 -2.36 -0.36
C THR A 364 17.74 -3.76 0.16
N ARG A 365 18.65 -4.48 -0.50
CA ARG A 365 19.30 -5.70 0.02
C ARG A 365 20.82 -5.56 0.08
N ASN A 366 21.34 -4.43 -0.40
CA ASN A 366 22.77 -4.13 -0.50
C ASN A 366 23.13 -2.96 0.43
N PRO A 367 24.38 -2.87 0.90
CA PRO A 367 24.85 -1.67 1.59
C PRO A 367 24.56 -0.39 0.79
N VAL A 368 24.27 0.69 1.51
CA VAL A 368 24.05 2.01 0.90
C VAL A 368 25.40 2.55 0.43
N HIS A 369 25.55 2.67 -0.89
CA HIS A 369 26.70 3.32 -1.53
C HIS A 369 26.33 4.74 -1.99
N ARG A 370 27.27 5.50 -2.55
CA ARG A 370 27.11 6.93 -2.89
C ARG A 370 25.91 7.23 -3.79
N ALA A 371 25.64 6.37 -4.77
CA ALA A 371 24.42 6.51 -5.59
C ALA A 371 23.12 6.32 -4.78
N HIS A 372 23.03 5.33 -3.89
CA HIS A 372 21.87 5.17 -3.00
C HIS A 372 21.72 6.37 -2.05
N GLU A 373 22.83 6.84 -1.46
CA GLU A 373 22.86 8.04 -0.61
C GLU A 373 22.30 9.26 -1.36
N TYR A 374 22.76 9.50 -2.59
CA TYR A 374 22.29 10.61 -3.42
C TYR A 374 20.78 10.54 -3.68
N LEU A 375 20.25 9.37 -4.06
CA LEU A 375 18.82 9.20 -4.32
C LEU A 375 17.97 9.46 -3.06
N GLN A 376 18.41 8.95 -1.91
CA GLN A 376 17.74 9.16 -0.63
C GLN A 376 17.73 10.64 -0.24
N LYS A 377 18.87 11.34 -0.41
CA LYS A 377 18.98 12.77 -0.10
C LYS A 377 18.13 13.64 -1.01
N VAL A 378 18.11 13.36 -2.31
CA VAL A 378 17.24 14.08 -3.26
C VAL A 378 15.76 13.90 -2.89
N ALA A 379 15.35 12.70 -2.49
CA ALA A 379 13.97 12.48 -2.05
C ALA A 379 13.64 13.23 -0.75
N LEU A 380 14.56 13.27 0.22
CA LEU A 380 14.41 14.01 1.47
C LEU A 380 14.26 15.53 1.29
N GLU A 381 14.60 16.11 0.13
CA GLU A 381 14.32 17.53 -0.13
C GLU A 381 12.82 17.83 -0.29
N VAL A 382 12.00 16.82 -0.61
CA VAL A 382 10.57 17.00 -0.93
C VAL A 382 9.61 16.26 0.01
N VAL A 383 10.12 15.46 0.95
CA VAL A 383 9.32 14.74 1.96
C VAL A 383 9.86 14.97 3.36
N ASP A 384 9.08 14.72 4.40
CA ASP A 384 9.49 14.98 5.79
C ASP A 384 10.56 14.00 6.28
N GLY A 385 10.43 12.70 5.93
CA GLY A 385 11.40 11.68 6.36
C GLY A 385 11.57 10.48 5.43
N LEU A 386 12.58 9.67 5.75
CA LEU A 386 13.02 8.50 5.01
C LEU A 386 12.83 7.22 5.84
N LEU A 387 12.11 6.25 5.30
CA LEU A 387 12.13 4.87 5.77
C LEU A 387 13.17 4.07 4.98
N LEU A 388 14.35 3.85 5.58
CA LEU A 388 15.32 2.90 5.05
C LEU A 388 14.87 1.50 5.45
N HIS A 389 14.47 0.68 4.46
CA HIS A 389 13.72 -0.55 4.70
C HIS A 389 14.42 -1.78 4.09
N PRO A 390 15.57 -2.20 4.64
CA PRO A 390 16.35 -3.31 4.12
C PRO A 390 15.66 -4.67 4.28
N LEU A 391 15.82 -5.51 3.27
CA LEU A 391 15.45 -6.92 3.34
C LEU A 391 16.49 -7.69 4.15
N VAL A 392 16.05 -8.39 5.20
CA VAL A 392 16.90 -9.16 6.11
C VAL A 392 16.56 -10.65 6.14
N GLY A 393 15.49 -11.07 5.44
CA GLY A 393 15.17 -12.47 5.22
C GLY A 393 16.16 -13.21 4.31
N GLU A 394 15.85 -14.45 3.92
CA GLU A 394 16.72 -15.27 3.07
C GLU A 394 17.18 -14.52 1.80
N THR A 395 18.49 -14.30 1.72
CA THR A 395 19.19 -13.75 0.56
C THR A 395 19.97 -14.84 -0.17
N LYS A 396 20.46 -14.56 -1.38
CA LYS A 396 21.32 -15.53 -2.09
C LYS A 396 22.64 -15.70 -1.33
N SER A 397 23.29 -16.85 -1.48
CA SER A 397 24.52 -17.20 -0.77
C SER A 397 25.71 -16.27 -1.05
N ASP A 398 25.65 -15.48 -2.13
CA ASP A 398 26.67 -14.49 -2.50
C ASP A 398 26.36 -13.07 -2.01
N ASP A 399 25.24 -12.86 -1.31
CA ASP A 399 24.90 -11.56 -0.70
C ASP A 399 25.68 -11.34 0.61
N ILE A 400 25.95 -10.07 0.91
CA ILE A 400 26.66 -9.66 2.11
C ILE A 400 25.82 -10.02 3.36
N PRO A 401 26.43 -10.57 4.43
CA PRO A 401 25.72 -10.94 5.66
C PRO A 401 24.86 -9.81 6.24
N ALA A 402 23.73 -10.18 6.86
CA ALA A 402 22.73 -9.22 7.34
C ALA A 402 23.26 -8.29 8.44
N ASP A 403 24.07 -8.81 9.36
CA ASP A 403 24.77 -8.04 10.41
C ASP A 403 25.71 -6.98 9.85
N VAL A 404 26.49 -7.33 8.84
CA VAL A 404 27.39 -6.39 8.15
C VAL A 404 26.58 -5.31 7.43
N ARG A 405 25.50 -5.68 6.74
CA ARG A 405 24.60 -4.72 6.08
C ARG A 405 23.96 -3.77 7.10
N MET A 406 23.45 -4.28 8.21
CA MET A 406 22.84 -3.48 9.27
C MET A 406 23.83 -2.53 9.93
N ALA A 407 25.09 -2.96 10.13
CA ALA A 407 26.16 -2.07 10.59
C ALA A 407 26.41 -0.94 9.57
N CYS A 408 26.47 -1.26 8.28
CA CYS A 408 26.65 -0.25 7.23
C CYS A 408 25.48 0.76 7.18
N TYR A 409 24.23 0.31 7.38
CA TYR A 409 23.08 1.21 7.39
C TYR A 409 23.11 2.17 8.59
N ARG A 410 23.42 1.66 9.79
CA ARG A 410 23.56 2.49 10.99
C ARG A 410 24.66 3.54 10.83
N GLU A 411 25.84 3.12 10.39
CA GLU A 411 26.96 4.03 10.10
C GLU A 411 26.57 5.12 9.10
N MET A 412 25.85 4.76 8.03
CA MET A 412 25.38 5.74 7.06
C MET A 412 24.39 6.73 7.65
N LEU A 413 23.38 6.26 8.37
CA LEU A 413 22.33 7.12 8.93
C LEU A 413 22.90 8.05 10.01
N GLU A 414 23.71 7.52 10.93
CA GLU A 414 24.29 8.27 12.05
C GLU A 414 25.25 9.38 11.59
N GLN A 415 26.08 9.10 10.58
CA GLN A 415 27.13 10.04 10.16
C GLN A 415 26.68 11.00 9.04
N TYR A 416 25.70 10.62 8.22
CA TYR A 416 25.43 11.30 6.96
C TYR A 416 23.98 11.73 6.73
N PHE A 417 23.07 11.47 7.67
CA PHE A 417 21.67 11.90 7.61
C PHE A 417 21.22 12.61 8.91
N PRO A 418 20.21 13.50 8.85
CA PRO A 418 19.59 14.03 10.05
C PRO A 418 18.80 12.93 10.79
N GLU A 419 19.11 12.73 12.07
CA GLU A 419 18.52 11.66 12.90
C GLU A 419 16.98 11.76 12.92
N GLU A 420 16.46 12.99 13.09
CA GLU A 420 15.02 13.28 13.16
C GLU A 420 14.28 13.12 11.83
N ARG A 421 14.98 12.80 10.75
CA ARG A 421 14.44 12.64 9.39
C ARG A 421 14.61 11.22 8.83
N THR A 422 15.10 10.28 9.63
CA THR A 422 15.31 8.89 9.18
C THR A 422 14.75 7.87 10.14
N LEU A 423 14.28 6.76 9.57
CA LEU A 423 13.80 5.59 10.29
C LEU A 423 14.35 4.33 9.64
N LEU A 424 15.00 3.49 10.43
CA LEU A 424 15.50 2.17 10.02
C LEU A 424 14.56 1.08 10.55
N ALA A 425 13.97 0.32 9.65
CA ALA A 425 13.17 -0.86 9.98
C ALA A 425 13.56 -2.02 9.08
N THR A 426 13.41 -3.25 9.53
CA THR A 426 13.62 -4.44 8.70
C THR A 426 12.40 -4.72 7.83
N ASN A 427 12.63 -5.29 6.64
CA ASN A 427 11.58 -5.81 5.79
C ASN A 427 11.60 -7.35 5.86
N PRO A 428 10.54 -8.00 6.37
CA PRO A 428 10.45 -9.45 6.50
C PRO A 428 10.23 -10.16 5.14
N ALA A 429 10.00 -9.42 4.06
CA ALA A 429 9.82 -9.98 2.72
C ALA A 429 11.05 -10.77 2.24
N TRP A 430 10.86 -11.54 1.18
CA TRP A 430 11.91 -12.26 0.46
C TRP A 430 11.95 -11.84 -1.02
N MET A 431 13.15 -11.88 -1.62
CA MET A 431 13.34 -11.46 -3.01
C MET A 431 12.84 -12.49 -4.02
N ARG A 432 11.92 -12.07 -4.88
CA ARG A 432 11.36 -12.86 -5.99
C ARG A 432 12.15 -12.68 -7.29
N TYR A 433 12.87 -11.56 -7.41
CA TYR A 433 13.58 -11.14 -8.62
C TYR A 433 12.65 -10.93 -9.82
N ALA A 434 11.45 -10.42 -9.59
CA ALA A 434 10.43 -10.20 -10.63
C ALA A 434 10.45 -8.78 -11.21
N GLY A 435 11.58 -8.08 -11.09
CA GLY A 435 11.85 -6.81 -11.77
C GLY A 435 10.69 -5.81 -11.68
N PRO A 436 10.07 -5.42 -12.81
CA PRO A 436 8.96 -4.46 -12.82
C PRO A 436 7.78 -4.86 -11.94
N LYS A 437 7.34 -6.13 -11.96
CA LYS A 437 6.21 -6.59 -11.15
C LYS A 437 6.54 -6.51 -9.66
N GLU A 438 7.79 -6.81 -9.28
CA GLU A 438 8.25 -6.68 -7.90
C GLU A 438 8.46 -5.23 -7.45
N ALA A 439 8.75 -4.31 -8.38
CA ALA A 439 8.81 -2.88 -8.07
C ALA A 439 7.45 -2.35 -7.58
N VAL A 440 6.35 -2.73 -8.25
CA VAL A 440 4.98 -2.41 -7.82
C VAL A 440 4.65 -3.08 -6.49
N PHE A 441 4.99 -4.37 -6.33
CA PHE A 441 4.81 -5.09 -5.07
C PHE A 441 5.54 -4.41 -3.90
N HIS A 442 6.79 -4.01 -4.10
CA HIS A 442 7.57 -3.26 -3.13
C HIS A 442 6.94 -1.90 -2.79
N ALA A 443 6.37 -1.19 -3.77
CA ALA A 443 5.67 0.06 -3.52
C ALA A 443 4.40 -0.14 -2.67
N ILE A 444 3.62 -1.20 -2.95
CA ILE A 444 2.43 -1.57 -2.17
C ILE A 444 2.79 -1.87 -0.71
N VAL A 445 3.85 -2.65 -0.48
CA VAL A 445 4.36 -2.89 0.87
C VAL A 445 4.69 -1.56 1.55
N ARG A 446 5.39 -0.64 0.88
CA ARG A 446 5.79 0.65 1.49
C ARG A 446 4.62 1.56 1.78
N ARG A 447 3.62 1.59 0.90
CA ARG A 447 2.34 2.24 1.17
C ARG A 447 1.75 1.72 2.46
N ASN A 448 1.71 0.39 2.65
CA ASN A 448 1.14 -0.21 3.85
C ASN A 448 1.93 0.19 5.11
N TYR A 449 3.24 0.37 5.02
CA TYR A 449 4.08 0.95 6.10
C TYR A 449 3.91 2.47 6.30
N GLY A 450 3.05 3.15 5.53
CA GLY A 450 2.79 4.58 5.66
C GLY A 450 3.64 5.48 4.75
N CYS A 451 4.45 4.91 3.86
CA CYS A 451 5.18 5.72 2.89
C CYS A 451 4.21 6.39 1.91
N THR A 452 4.32 7.70 1.79
CA THR A 452 3.64 8.51 0.77
C THR A 452 4.35 8.48 -0.58
N HIS A 453 5.65 8.23 -0.57
CA HIS A 453 6.52 8.20 -1.73
C HIS A 453 7.36 6.92 -1.73
N PHE A 454 7.74 6.43 -2.91
CA PHE A 454 8.65 5.29 -3.04
C PHE A 454 9.70 5.55 -4.10
N ILE A 455 10.98 5.35 -3.74
CA ILE A 455 12.09 5.48 -4.69
C ILE A 455 12.17 4.21 -5.53
N VAL A 456 12.13 4.39 -6.85
CA VAL A 456 12.41 3.34 -7.82
C VAL A 456 13.57 3.82 -8.66
N GLY A 457 14.68 3.08 -8.58
CA GLY A 457 15.87 3.34 -9.39
C GLY A 457 15.94 2.46 -10.63
N ARG A 458 17.07 2.59 -11.32
CA ARG A 458 17.49 1.71 -12.42
C ARG A 458 17.45 0.23 -12.01
N ASP A 459 16.91 -0.63 -12.87
CA ASP A 459 16.92 -2.10 -12.74
C ASP A 459 16.38 -2.61 -11.39
N HIS A 460 15.37 -1.92 -10.85
CA HIS A 460 14.79 -2.25 -9.54
C HIS A 460 14.26 -3.68 -9.51
N ALA A 461 14.71 -4.45 -8.51
CA ALA A 461 14.39 -5.87 -8.33
C ALA A 461 14.72 -6.78 -9.54
N GLY A 462 15.56 -6.31 -10.47
CA GLY A 462 16.02 -7.09 -11.61
C GLY A 462 17.02 -8.19 -11.25
N VAL A 463 17.23 -9.11 -12.20
CA VAL A 463 18.26 -10.14 -12.15
C VAL A 463 18.82 -10.40 -13.55
N GLY A 464 20.15 -10.49 -13.64
CA GLY A 464 20.83 -10.76 -14.90
C GLY A 464 20.46 -9.73 -15.97
N THR A 465 20.01 -10.23 -17.13
CA THR A 465 19.56 -9.42 -18.27
C THR A 465 18.10 -9.70 -18.64
N TYR A 466 17.30 -10.24 -17.71
CA TYR A 466 15.92 -10.63 -17.99
C TYR A 466 14.97 -9.43 -18.19
N TYR A 467 15.34 -8.26 -17.68
CA TYR A 467 14.51 -7.06 -17.73
C TYR A 467 15.24 -5.92 -18.41
N ASP A 468 14.49 -5.10 -19.16
CA ASP A 468 15.01 -3.81 -19.59
C ASP A 468 15.30 -2.93 -18.37
N THR A 469 16.37 -2.15 -18.49
CA THR A 469 16.94 -1.31 -17.43
C THR A 469 15.93 -0.37 -16.77
N TYR A 470 14.94 0.12 -17.51
CA TYR A 470 13.92 1.06 -17.03
C TYR A 470 12.50 0.48 -17.10
N ALA A 471 12.35 -0.85 -17.28
CA ALA A 471 11.04 -1.48 -17.27
C ALA A 471 10.32 -1.26 -15.91
N ALA A 472 11.06 -1.22 -14.81
CA ALA A 472 10.52 -0.92 -13.49
C ALA A 472 9.98 0.51 -13.34
N HIS A 473 10.40 1.46 -14.20
CA HIS A 473 9.79 2.79 -14.24
C HIS A 473 8.48 2.77 -15.03
N ARG A 474 8.52 2.15 -16.22
CA ARG A 474 7.41 2.18 -17.18
C ARG A 474 6.18 1.41 -16.70
N ILE A 475 6.34 0.34 -15.92
CA ILE A 475 5.20 -0.42 -15.39
C ILE A 475 4.25 0.44 -14.56
N PHE A 476 4.74 1.49 -13.90
CA PHE A 476 3.89 2.39 -13.13
C PHE A 476 3.00 3.29 -14.00
N ASP A 477 3.23 3.37 -15.31
CA ASP A 477 2.32 4.06 -16.24
C ASP A 477 0.99 3.29 -16.42
N GLU A 478 0.95 2.00 -16.04
CA GLU A 478 -0.25 1.16 -16.08
C GLU A 478 -1.20 1.41 -14.89
N TYR A 479 -0.80 2.23 -13.92
CA TYR A 479 -1.49 2.43 -12.65
C TYR A 479 -1.65 3.91 -12.32
N SER A 480 -2.82 4.31 -11.82
CA SER A 480 -3.00 5.66 -11.30
C SER A 480 -2.41 5.80 -9.89
N VAL A 481 -2.00 7.02 -9.50
CA VAL A 481 -1.54 7.29 -8.12
C VAL A 481 -2.61 6.93 -7.09
N SER A 482 -3.89 7.17 -7.39
CA SER A 482 -5.02 6.78 -6.53
C SER A 482 -5.17 5.28 -6.37
N GLU A 483 -4.82 4.51 -7.41
CA GLU A 483 -4.88 3.04 -7.38
C GLU A 483 -3.71 2.45 -6.59
N LEU A 484 -2.50 2.99 -6.80
CA LEU A 484 -1.32 2.58 -6.06
C LEU A 484 -1.41 3.00 -4.60
N GLY A 485 -1.96 4.19 -4.33
CA GLY A 485 -2.00 4.83 -3.02
C GLY A 485 -0.65 5.40 -2.56
N ILE A 486 0.33 5.49 -3.47
CA ILE A 486 1.70 5.96 -3.19
C ILE A 486 2.28 6.63 -4.45
N GLU A 487 3.03 7.71 -4.26
CA GLU A 487 3.72 8.42 -5.34
C GLU A 487 5.07 7.76 -5.64
N ILE A 488 5.41 7.60 -6.92
CA ILE A 488 6.64 6.94 -7.34
C ILE A 488 7.67 7.96 -7.79
N LEU A 489 8.78 8.03 -7.05
CA LEU A 489 9.95 8.83 -7.41
C LEU A 489 10.85 8.00 -8.33
N ARG A 490 10.68 8.20 -9.65
CA ARG A 490 11.49 7.53 -10.69
C ARG A 490 12.86 8.18 -10.80
N MET A 491 13.86 7.51 -10.24
CA MET A 491 15.22 8.03 -10.11
C MET A 491 16.14 7.49 -11.21
N GLU A 492 16.78 8.41 -11.93
CA GLU A 492 17.73 8.08 -13.00
C GLU A 492 19.02 7.46 -12.47
N HIS A 493 19.80 6.85 -13.37
CA HIS A 493 21.09 6.28 -13.03
C HIS A 493 22.03 7.35 -12.45
N ALA A 494 22.34 7.23 -11.15
CA ALA A 494 23.23 8.11 -10.44
C ALA A 494 24.67 7.59 -10.46
N PHE A 495 25.63 8.50 -10.64
CA PHE A 495 27.06 8.21 -10.74
C PHE A 495 27.86 9.37 -10.14
N TYR A 496 29.08 9.10 -9.70
CA TYR A 496 30.01 10.16 -9.32
C TYR A 496 30.68 10.70 -10.58
N CYS A 497 30.62 12.00 -10.82
CA CYS A 497 31.28 12.66 -11.95
C CYS A 497 32.49 13.43 -11.45
N ARG A 498 33.67 13.15 -12.02
CA ARG A 498 34.94 13.82 -11.67
C ARG A 498 34.98 15.29 -12.09
N GLU A 499 34.24 15.65 -13.14
CA GLU A 499 34.15 17.04 -13.60
C GLU A 499 33.13 17.85 -12.80
N CYS A 500 32.04 17.23 -12.35
CA CYS A 500 31.10 17.87 -11.42
C CYS A 500 31.62 17.87 -9.97
N ASP A 501 32.67 17.11 -9.69
CA ASP A 501 33.20 16.84 -8.35
C ASP A 501 32.13 16.33 -7.36
N GLY A 502 31.27 15.42 -7.82
CA GLY A 502 30.14 14.98 -7.00
C GLY A 502 29.21 13.95 -7.65
N MET A 503 28.21 13.54 -6.88
CA MET A 503 27.13 12.69 -7.38
C MET A 503 26.23 13.48 -8.32
N ALA A 504 25.90 12.88 -9.46
CA ALA A 504 24.97 13.41 -10.43
C ALA A 504 24.17 12.29 -11.09
N SER A 505 23.25 12.64 -11.98
CA SER A 505 22.54 11.70 -12.84
C SER A 505 22.62 12.14 -14.29
N THR A 506 22.08 11.31 -15.19
CA THR A 506 21.89 11.67 -16.61
C THR A 506 21.02 12.91 -16.83
N ARG A 507 20.27 13.37 -15.82
CA ARG A 507 19.46 14.60 -15.89
C ARG A 507 20.20 15.85 -15.44
N THR A 508 21.25 15.70 -14.64
CA THR A 508 21.94 16.82 -13.98
C THR A 508 23.40 16.98 -14.39
N CYS A 509 23.98 16.00 -15.08
CA CYS A 509 25.35 16.05 -15.57
C CYS A 509 25.43 15.88 -17.10
N PRO A 510 26.03 16.84 -17.84
CA PRO A 510 26.21 16.75 -19.29
C PRO A 510 27.49 16.00 -19.70
N HIS A 511 28.41 15.74 -18.77
CA HIS A 511 29.74 15.22 -19.08
C HIS A 511 29.72 13.77 -19.61
N PRO A 512 30.67 13.38 -20.49
CA PRO A 512 30.70 12.07 -21.12
C PRO A 512 30.96 10.93 -20.12
N ALA A 513 30.80 9.68 -20.59
CA ALA A 513 30.92 8.50 -19.73
C ALA A 513 32.30 8.35 -19.06
N ASP A 514 33.38 8.78 -19.72
CA ASP A 514 34.76 8.67 -19.20
C ASP A 514 35.00 9.56 -17.97
N SER A 515 34.19 10.62 -17.82
CA SER A 515 34.20 11.52 -16.67
C SER A 515 33.40 10.98 -15.48
N ARG A 516 32.74 9.82 -15.64
CA ARG A 516 31.86 9.19 -14.65
C ARG A 516 32.57 8.00 -14.03
N ALA A 517 32.72 8.01 -12.71
CA ALA A 517 33.19 6.85 -11.96
C ALA A 517 32.05 5.83 -11.87
N ASN A 518 32.21 4.70 -12.56
CA ASN A 518 31.35 3.54 -12.46
C ASN A 518 32.15 2.37 -11.91
N LEU A 519 31.62 1.70 -10.90
CA LEU A 519 32.21 0.50 -10.33
C LEU A 519 31.20 -0.65 -10.45
N SER A 520 31.53 -1.67 -11.24
CA SER A 520 30.66 -2.83 -11.40
C SER A 520 30.59 -3.63 -10.10
N GLY A 521 29.47 -4.32 -9.86
CA GLY A 521 29.33 -5.20 -8.69
C GLY A 521 30.40 -6.30 -8.64
N THR A 522 30.84 -6.80 -9.80
CA THR A 522 31.97 -7.74 -9.90
C THR A 522 33.26 -7.09 -9.38
N ARG A 523 33.56 -5.86 -9.81
CA ARG A 523 34.76 -5.16 -9.35
C ARG A 523 34.71 -4.82 -7.85
N VAL A 524 33.53 -4.48 -7.33
CA VAL A 524 33.32 -4.30 -5.88
C VAL A 524 33.68 -5.58 -5.13
N ARG A 525 33.17 -6.74 -5.58
CA ARG A 525 33.46 -8.03 -4.95
C ARG A 525 34.94 -8.41 -5.02
N GLU A 526 35.60 -8.18 -6.15
CA GLU A 526 37.05 -8.38 -6.29
C GLU A 526 37.85 -7.53 -5.29
N LEU A 527 37.56 -6.23 -5.20
CA LEU A 527 38.25 -5.34 -4.27
C LEU A 527 38.06 -5.78 -2.82
N LEU A 528 36.83 -6.15 -2.45
CA LEU A 528 36.51 -6.65 -1.12
C LEU A 528 37.20 -7.98 -0.81
N ALA A 529 37.26 -8.92 -1.76
CA ALA A 529 37.95 -10.20 -1.60
C ALA A 529 39.49 -10.03 -1.51
N GLU A 530 40.05 -9.04 -2.20
CA GLU A 530 41.46 -8.66 -2.12
C GLU A 530 41.80 -7.85 -0.85
N GLY A 531 40.81 -7.53 -0.01
CA GLY A 531 40.98 -6.66 1.16
C GLY A 531 41.35 -5.21 0.82
N LYS A 532 41.10 -4.79 -0.43
CA LYS A 532 41.37 -3.42 -0.90
C LYS A 532 40.20 -2.49 -0.57
N PRO A 533 40.47 -1.22 -0.24
CA PRO A 533 39.40 -0.26 0.05
C PRO A 533 38.55 0.02 -1.19
N LEU A 534 37.25 0.20 -0.99
CA LEU A 534 36.38 0.74 -2.03
C LEU A 534 36.67 2.23 -2.24
N PRO A 535 36.67 2.72 -3.48
CA PRO A 535 36.96 4.12 -3.78
C PRO A 535 35.92 5.06 -3.13
N PRO A 536 36.34 6.25 -2.64
CA PRO A 536 35.45 7.21 -1.96
C PRO A 536 34.33 7.77 -2.85
N GLU A 537 34.53 7.71 -4.18
CA GLU A 537 33.53 8.03 -5.21
C GLU A 537 32.39 7.00 -5.24
N PHE A 538 32.65 5.75 -4.80
CA PHE A 538 31.66 4.68 -4.77
C PHE A 538 31.04 4.51 -3.39
N SER A 539 31.83 4.47 -2.32
CA SER A 539 31.35 4.24 -0.95
C SER A 539 31.98 5.20 0.04
N ARG A 540 31.29 5.51 1.14
CA ARG A 540 31.88 6.28 2.25
C ARG A 540 33.03 5.47 2.88
N PRO A 541 34.13 6.10 3.29
CA PRO A 541 35.29 5.38 3.84
C PRO A 541 34.95 4.49 5.05
N GLU A 542 34.05 4.93 5.92
CA GLU A 542 33.58 4.20 7.10
C GLU A 542 32.87 2.91 6.71
N VAL A 543 31.93 3.00 5.77
CA VAL A 543 31.23 1.84 5.21
C VAL A 543 32.19 0.91 4.49
N ALA A 544 33.13 1.46 3.70
CA ALA A 544 34.14 0.65 3.02
C ALA A 544 35.01 -0.15 4.00
N ARG A 545 35.36 0.43 5.16
CA ARG A 545 36.08 -0.28 6.24
C ARG A 545 35.26 -1.42 6.83
N LEU A 546 33.99 -1.18 7.15
CA LEU A 546 33.08 -2.23 7.66
C LEU A 546 33.00 -3.42 6.70
N LEU A 547 32.85 -3.14 5.39
CA LEU A 547 32.78 -4.18 4.36
C LEU A 547 34.10 -4.94 4.18
N ALA A 548 35.24 -4.26 4.28
CA ALA A 548 36.55 -4.91 4.19
C ALA A 548 36.83 -5.80 5.42
N SER A 549 36.49 -5.32 6.63
CA SER A 549 36.68 -6.08 7.88
C SER A 549 35.85 -7.36 7.92
N ALA A 550 34.62 -7.31 7.42
CA ALA A 550 33.76 -8.49 7.33
C ALA A 550 34.35 -9.58 6.40
N ASN A 551 34.88 -9.19 5.24
CA ASN A 551 35.51 -10.15 4.32
C ASN A 551 36.83 -10.71 4.85
N GLY A 552 37.62 -9.90 5.56
CA GLY A 552 38.88 -10.35 6.18
C GLY A 552 38.70 -11.38 7.31
N ALA A 553 37.53 -11.40 7.97
CA ALA A 553 37.18 -12.38 8.99
C ALA A 553 36.75 -13.75 8.42
N HIS A 554 36.28 -13.80 7.16
CA HIS A 554 35.86 -15.03 6.49
C HIS A 554 36.98 -15.76 5.73
N VAL A 555 38.16 -15.14 5.59
CA VAL A 555 39.32 -15.70 4.88
C VAL A 555 40.39 -16.25 5.85
N ARG A 556 40.17 -16.16 7.17
CA ARG A 556 41.08 -16.68 8.21
C ARG A 556 40.61 -17.97 8.84
#